data_AF-A0A1G4BES0-F1
#
_entry.id   AF-A0A1G4BES0-F1
#
_cell.length_a   1.000
_cell.length_b   1.000
_cell.length_c   1.000
_cell.angle_alpha   90.00
_cell.angle_beta   90.00
_cell.angle_gamma   90.00
#
_symmetry.space_group_name_H-M   'P 1'
#
loop_
_entity.id
_entity.type
_entity.pdbx_description
1 polymer ?
#
loop_
_entity_poly.entity_id
_entity_poly.type
_entity_poly.pdbx_seq_one_letter_code
_entity_poly.pdbx_strand_id
1 'polypeptide(L)'
;MKPSETPYSDARREADIHDDSMTDVSVSLLSDEGRQWKRADIEDGRCGSSRARQCATARNLFRRWRWLVDTFLLVVVVGLLLERRGLQKTTPDKRLEPVGDLTGFAPKFTQQITTFHPTTDFIPDDPKKLFTNTSLQEQWLSIVPKGLGYLVIKDPKAHDNLPVPLPEFAPRTVFTTSMTHQLHCLYAILESYAGLAVNGSANVDMHSHIPEGTEGAEGPWHLQHCFEYLRQAIMCAGDVALEGTQTTFPPGFTGSDGWDAKHVCKDYKQVYEYLDKNRALDDHWI
;
A
#
# COMPACT_ATOMS: atom_id res chain seq x y z
N MET A 1 -6.81 30.01 35.99
CA MET A 1 -7.07 30.04 34.53
C MET A 1 -5.77 30.33 33.81
N LYS A 2 -5.19 29.31 33.18
CA LYS A 2 -4.08 29.40 32.22
C LYS A 2 -4.42 28.39 31.11
N PRO A 3 -4.36 28.77 29.82
CA PRO A 3 -4.60 27.82 28.75
C PRO A 3 -3.35 26.96 28.53
N SER A 4 -3.54 25.64 28.48
CA SER A 4 -2.51 24.68 28.08
C SER A 4 -2.45 24.61 26.56
N GLU A 5 -1.26 24.86 26.02
CA GLU A 5 -0.95 24.83 24.59
C GLU A 5 -1.02 23.41 24.03
N THR A 6 -1.61 23.28 22.84
CA THR A 6 -1.59 22.09 21.98
C THR A 6 -0.32 22.07 21.13
N PRO A 7 0.38 20.93 20.96
CA PRO A 7 1.48 20.83 20.01
C PRO A 7 1.04 20.02 18.79
N TYR A 8 0.57 20.69 17.74
CA TYR A 8 0.61 20.15 16.38
C TYR A 8 0.95 21.29 15.44
N SER A 9 2.26 21.46 15.19
CA SER A 9 2.77 22.31 14.12
C SER A 9 3.18 21.43 12.94
N ASP A 10 2.77 21.89 11.76
CA ASP A 10 3.12 21.43 10.42
C ASP A 10 4.56 20.90 10.31
N ALA A 11 4.69 19.73 9.67
CA ALA A 11 5.96 19.22 9.18
C ALA A 11 5.84 18.84 7.69
N ARG A 12 5.82 19.84 6.81
CA ARG A 12 6.45 19.71 5.49
C ARG A 12 7.96 19.80 5.72
N ARG A 13 8.68 18.70 5.50
CA ARG A 13 10.13 18.72 5.33
C ARG A 13 10.46 18.20 3.94
N GLU A 14 10.95 19.10 3.10
CA GLU A 14 11.76 18.78 1.93
C GLU A 14 12.96 17.95 2.37
N ALA A 15 13.20 16.84 1.68
CA ALA A 15 14.34 15.99 1.88
C ALA A 15 15.49 16.48 0.98
N ASP A 16 16.43 17.21 1.57
CA ASP A 16 17.77 17.41 1.00
C ASP A 16 18.54 16.10 1.10
N ILE A 17 18.96 15.58 -0.05
CA ILE A 17 19.76 14.36 -0.18
C ILE A 17 21.24 14.76 -0.07
N HIS A 18 21.85 14.47 1.08
CA HIS A 18 23.30 14.52 1.29
C HIS A 18 23.91 13.15 0.94
N ASP A 19 24.79 13.12 -0.06
CA ASP A 19 25.58 11.97 -0.50
C ASP A 19 26.96 12.01 0.16
N ASP A 20 27.12 11.31 1.30
CA ASP A 20 28.40 11.15 1.98
C ASP A 20 28.97 9.75 1.72
N SER A 21 29.78 9.64 0.65
CA SER A 21 30.64 8.49 0.40
C SER A 21 31.97 8.66 1.15
N MET A 22 32.10 8.02 2.30
CA MET A 22 33.36 7.90 3.04
C MET A 22 34.14 6.65 2.61
N THR A 23 35.26 6.83 1.90
CA THR A 23 36.43 5.92 2.03
C THR A 23 37.73 6.71 1.80
N ASP A 24 38.23 7.34 2.85
CA ASP A 24 39.63 7.78 2.91
C ASP A 24 40.35 6.95 3.99
N VAL A 25 41.36 6.19 3.56
CA VAL A 25 42.30 5.50 4.46
C VAL A 25 43.60 6.28 4.43
N SER A 26 43.82 7.12 5.44
CA SER A 26 45.09 7.82 5.66
C SER A 26 45.82 7.21 6.85
N VAL A 27 47.01 6.62 6.62
CA VAL A 27 48.01 6.44 7.67
C VAL A 27 49.41 6.55 7.06
N SER A 28 50.15 7.61 7.39
CA SER A 28 51.39 7.52 8.18
C SER A 28 52.15 8.85 8.17
N LEU A 29 52.11 9.52 9.32
CA LEU A 29 53.12 10.47 9.79
C LEU A 29 54.45 9.75 9.99
N LEU A 30 55.56 10.30 9.47
CA LEU A 30 56.80 10.53 10.22
C LEU A 30 57.62 11.65 9.54
N SER A 31 57.92 12.66 10.34
CA SER A 31 58.84 13.78 10.12
C SER A 31 60.25 13.29 9.77
N ASP A 32 60.96 13.98 8.86
CA ASP A 32 62.15 14.79 9.18
C ASP A 32 62.96 15.15 7.91
N GLU A 33 63.45 16.39 7.88
CA GLU A 33 64.50 17.00 7.06
C GLU A 33 64.59 16.76 5.53
N GLY A 34 64.27 17.82 4.78
CA GLY A 34 65.11 18.35 3.71
C GLY A 34 65.66 17.38 2.65
N ARG A 35 64.81 16.95 1.70
CA ARG A 35 65.29 16.48 0.38
C ARG A 35 64.57 17.18 -0.76
N GLN A 36 65.28 18.11 -1.35
CA GLN A 36 64.98 18.71 -2.65
C GLN A 36 65.16 17.63 -3.73
N TRP A 37 64.05 17.06 -4.23
CA TRP A 37 64.11 16.24 -5.44
C TRP A 37 64.33 17.17 -6.62
N LYS A 38 65.59 17.22 -7.08
CA LYS A 38 65.96 17.85 -8.34
C LYS A 38 65.09 17.24 -9.44
N ARG A 39 64.34 18.11 -10.09
CA ARG A 39 63.72 17.88 -11.40
C ARG A 39 64.81 17.25 -12.26
N ALA A 40 64.65 15.97 -12.61
CA ALA A 40 65.56 15.32 -13.52
C ALA A 40 65.50 16.11 -14.83
N ASP A 41 66.62 16.74 -15.15
CA ASP A 41 66.92 17.20 -16.50
C ASP A 41 66.80 15.97 -17.40
N ILE A 42 65.65 15.83 -18.07
CA ILE A 42 65.55 14.98 -19.24
C ILE A 42 66.23 15.78 -20.33
N GLU A 43 67.56 15.67 -20.34
CA GLU A 43 68.39 16.10 -21.44
C GLU A 43 67.81 15.57 -22.75
N ASP A 44 67.76 16.47 -23.72
CA ASP A 44 67.52 16.23 -25.14
C ASP A 44 68.52 15.20 -25.66
N GLY A 45 68.23 13.92 -25.42
CA GLY A 45 68.88 12.81 -26.08
C GLY A 45 68.49 12.81 -27.55
N ARG A 46 69.33 13.44 -28.38
CA ARG A 46 69.34 13.32 -29.84
C ARG A 46 69.02 11.88 -30.23
N CYS A 47 67.80 11.68 -30.71
CA CYS A 47 67.38 10.39 -31.21
C CYS A 47 68.10 10.14 -32.54
N GLY A 48 68.93 9.09 -32.59
CA GLY A 48 69.48 8.57 -33.83
C GLY A 48 68.36 8.39 -34.87
N SER A 49 68.60 8.88 -36.08
CA SER A 49 67.65 9.27 -37.14
C SER A 49 66.81 8.15 -37.79
N SER A 50 66.48 7.07 -37.07
CA SER A 50 65.66 5.97 -37.62
C SER A 50 64.53 5.48 -36.68
N ARG A 51 64.68 5.56 -35.35
CA ARG A 51 63.68 5.03 -34.39
C ARG A 51 62.70 6.05 -33.79
N ALA A 52 63.03 7.34 -33.82
CA ALA A 52 62.16 8.41 -33.27
C ALA A 52 60.82 8.56 -34.01
N ARG A 53 60.82 8.27 -35.32
CA ARG A 53 59.61 8.32 -36.15
C ARG A 53 58.62 7.23 -35.77
N GLN A 54 59.08 6.02 -35.42
CA GLN A 54 58.21 4.87 -35.13
C GLN A 54 57.39 5.05 -33.84
N CYS A 55 57.98 5.57 -32.75
CA CYS A 55 57.27 5.84 -31.50
C CYS A 55 56.27 7.00 -31.58
N ALA A 56 56.53 8.02 -32.41
CA ALA A 56 55.60 9.12 -32.65
C ALA A 56 54.39 8.67 -33.49
N THR A 57 54.59 7.81 -34.50
CA THR A 57 53.50 7.20 -35.27
C THR A 57 52.64 6.26 -34.43
N ALA A 58 53.23 5.44 -33.55
CA ALA A 58 52.47 4.54 -32.68
C ALA A 58 51.56 5.30 -31.69
N ARG A 59 52.05 6.42 -31.13
CA ARG A 59 51.29 7.28 -30.22
C ARG A 59 50.14 8.03 -30.93
N ASN A 60 50.36 8.47 -32.18
CA ASN A 60 49.32 9.08 -33.00
C ASN A 60 48.29 8.05 -33.51
N LEU A 61 48.70 6.80 -33.78
CA LEU A 61 47.77 5.72 -34.11
C LEU A 61 46.88 5.36 -32.92
N PHE A 62 47.47 5.25 -31.72
CA PHE A 62 46.77 4.95 -30.48
C PHE A 62 45.74 6.06 -30.16
N ARG A 63 46.11 7.32 -30.33
CA ARG A 63 45.20 8.48 -30.16
C ARG A 63 44.10 8.52 -31.23
N ARG A 64 44.38 8.05 -32.45
CA ARG A 64 43.44 7.95 -33.58
C ARG A 64 42.49 6.76 -33.47
N TRP A 65 42.81 5.74 -32.67
CA TRP A 65 41.94 4.57 -32.43
C TRP A 65 41.27 4.60 -31.07
N ARG A 66 41.75 5.44 -30.15
CA ARG A 66 41.17 5.64 -28.82
C ARG A 66 39.69 6.01 -28.88
N TRP A 67 39.27 6.89 -29.79
CA TRP A 67 37.85 7.23 -29.93
C TRP A 67 36.97 6.01 -30.33
N LEU A 68 37.48 5.06 -31.11
CA LEU A 68 36.76 3.83 -31.45
C LEU A 68 36.62 2.92 -30.24
N VAL A 69 37.68 2.80 -29.42
CA VAL A 69 37.66 2.05 -28.17
C VAL A 69 36.70 2.69 -27.17
N ASP A 70 36.76 4.01 -27.01
CA ASP A 70 35.89 4.75 -26.09
C ASP A 70 34.41 4.67 -26.54
N THR A 71 34.15 4.75 -27.86
CA THR A 71 32.78 4.60 -28.42
C THR A 71 32.27 3.17 -28.26
N PHE A 72 33.11 2.16 -28.49
CA PHE A 72 32.76 0.76 -28.28
C PHE A 72 32.44 0.49 -26.80
N LEU A 73 33.28 0.99 -25.89
CA LEU A 73 33.07 0.83 -24.45
C LEU A 73 31.81 1.56 -23.98
N LEU A 74 31.51 2.74 -24.52
CA LEU A 74 30.25 3.45 -24.28
C LEU A 74 29.04 2.62 -24.74
N VAL A 75 29.07 2.05 -25.95
CA VAL A 75 27.99 1.19 -26.46
C VAL A 75 27.81 -0.05 -25.58
N VAL A 76 28.90 -0.67 -25.11
CA VAL A 76 28.83 -1.78 -24.16
C VAL A 76 28.19 -1.34 -22.84
N VAL A 77 28.61 -0.22 -22.26
CA VAL A 77 28.02 0.31 -21.02
C VAL A 77 26.53 0.63 -21.20
N VAL A 78 26.15 1.29 -22.30
CA VAL A 78 24.74 1.59 -22.62
C VAL A 78 23.95 0.30 -22.83
N GLY A 79 24.52 -0.69 -23.52
CA GLY A 79 23.93 -2.01 -23.70
C GLY A 79 23.69 -2.72 -22.36
N LEU A 80 24.70 -2.74 -21.48
CA LEU A 80 24.59 -3.31 -20.13
C LEU A 80 23.58 -2.56 -19.24
N LEU A 81 23.45 -1.24 -19.39
CA LEU A 81 22.44 -0.45 -18.67
C LEU A 81 21.02 -0.71 -19.19
N LEU A 82 20.84 -0.87 -20.50
CA LEU A 82 19.56 -1.25 -21.11
C LEU A 82 19.18 -2.68 -20.75
N GLU A 83 20.15 -3.59 -20.74
CA GLU A 83 19.99 -4.97 -20.28
C GLU A 83 19.61 -5.00 -18.79
N ARG A 84 20.34 -4.27 -17.93
CA ARG A 84 20.02 -4.16 -16.49
C ARG A 84 18.62 -3.56 -16.26
N ARG A 85 18.23 -2.52 -17.01
CA ARG A 85 16.87 -1.96 -16.94
C ARG A 85 15.81 -2.95 -17.46
N GLY A 86 16.11 -3.72 -18.50
CA GLY A 86 15.22 -4.74 -19.06
C GLY A 86 15.08 -5.99 -18.19
N LEU A 87 16.14 -6.36 -17.46
CA LEU A 87 16.18 -7.48 -16.50
C LEU A 87 15.70 -7.10 -15.11
N GLN A 88 15.66 -5.81 -14.78
CA GLN A 88 14.99 -5.29 -13.59
C GLN A 88 13.46 -5.29 -13.81
N LYS A 89 12.92 -6.46 -14.17
CA LYS A 89 11.54 -6.79 -13.85
C LYS A 89 11.47 -6.77 -12.33
N THR A 90 10.91 -5.70 -11.78
CA THR A 90 10.50 -5.66 -10.38
C THR A 90 9.64 -6.89 -10.13
N THR A 91 10.20 -7.92 -9.51
CA THR A 91 9.40 -9.02 -8.99
C THR A 91 8.46 -8.39 -7.97
N PRO A 92 7.14 -8.42 -8.17
CA PRO A 92 6.22 -7.79 -7.24
C PRO A 92 6.48 -8.38 -5.86
N ASP A 93 6.65 -7.51 -4.85
CA ASP A 93 6.72 -8.00 -3.47
C ASP A 93 5.41 -8.75 -3.20
N LYS A 94 5.56 -10.02 -2.84
CA LYS A 94 4.46 -10.93 -2.61
C LYS A 94 3.56 -10.45 -1.46
N ARG A 95 4.09 -9.62 -0.55
CA ARG A 95 3.38 -9.02 0.59
C ARG A 95 2.55 -7.80 0.19
N LEU A 96 2.77 -7.22 -0.99
CA LEU A 96 2.04 -6.06 -1.50
C LEU A 96 0.91 -6.46 -2.46
N GLU A 97 0.32 -7.63 -2.23
CA GLU A 97 -0.92 -8.02 -2.91
C GLU A 97 -2.08 -7.16 -2.37
N PRO A 98 -2.85 -6.46 -3.23
CA PRO A 98 -3.94 -5.63 -2.77
C PRO A 98 -4.89 -6.44 -1.89
N VAL A 99 -5.28 -5.87 -0.75
CA VAL A 99 -6.24 -6.49 0.19
C VAL A 99 -5.69 -7.80 0.82
N GLY A 100 -4.38 -8.03 0.69
CA GLY A 100 -3.66 -9.13 1.32
C GLY A 100 -3.11 -8.78 2.70
N ASP A 101 -2.52 -9.78 3.34
CA ASP A 101 -1.89 -9.65 4.66
C ASP A 101 -0.42 -9.26 4.54
N LEU A 102 -0.07 -8.08 5.06
CA LEU A 102 1.31 -7.59 5.11
C LEU A 102 2.17 -8.42 6.07
N THR A 103 1.59 -9.05 7.09
CA THR A 103 2.33 -9.74 8.17
C THR A 103 2.91 -11.09 7.73
N GLY A 104 2.39 -11.66 6.65
CA GLY A 104 2.77 -12.96 6.11
C GLY A 104 2.16 -14.14 6.88
N PHE A 105 1.17 -13.88 7.73
CA PHE A 105 0.34 -14.87 8.38
C PHE A 105 -0.62 -15.54 7.39
N ALA A 106 -1.34 -14.76 6.59
CA ALA A 106 -2.31 -15.31 5.64
C ALA A 106 -1.59 -15.85 4.38
N PRO A 107 -2.00 -17.02 3.84
CA PRO A 107 -1.47 -17.53 2.58
C PRO A 107 -1.96 -16.68 1.40
N LYS A 108 -1.40 -16.91 0.22
CA LYS A 108 -1.97 -16.37 -1.02
C LYS A 108 -3.25 -17.12 -1.38
N PHE A 109 -4.27 -16.35 -1.73
CA PHE A 109 -5.52 -16.89 -2.25
C PHE A 109 -5.55 -16.74 -3.78
N THR A 110 -6.14 -17.69 -4.47
CA THR A 110 -6.39 -17.57 -5.91
C THR A 110 -7.56 -16.63 -6.17
N GLN A 111 -7.50 -15.85 -7.24
CA GLN A 111 -8.58 -14.96 -7.64
C GLN A 111 -9.62 -15.70 -8.48
N GLN A 112 -10.87 -15.28 -8.39
CA GLN A 112 -11.96 -15.73 -9.25
C GLN A 112 -12.69 -14.52 -9.85
N ILE A 113 -13.14 -14.65 -11.10
CA ILE A 113 -13.98 -13.64 -11.73
C ILE A 113 -15.42 -13.93 -11.32
N THR A 114 -16.08 -12.94 -10.73
CA THR A 114 -17.50 -13.02 -10.35
C THR A 114 -18.25 -11.78 -10.84
N THR A 115 -19.55 -11.92 -11.02
CA THR A 115 -20.47 -10.82 -11.32
C THR A 115 -21.38 -10.63 -10.12
N PHE A 116 -21.62 -9.38 -9.73
CA PHE A 116 -22.55 -9.12 -8.64
C PHE A 116 -23.98 -9.27 -9.10
N HIS A 117 -24.76 -9.99 -8.31
CA HIS A 117 -26.15 -10.28 -8.61
C HIS A 117 -27.03 -9.77 -7.47
N PRO A 118 -28.09 -9.00 -7.76
CA PRO A 118 -29.00 -8.55 -6.72
C PRO A 118 -29.74 -9.76 -6.13
N THR A 119 -29.84 -9.80 -4.81
CA THR A 119 -30.64 -10.78 -4.07
C THR A 119 -31.23 -10.13 -2.82
N THR A 120 -32.39 -10.63 -2.39
CA THR A 120 -33.06 -10.24 -1.14
C THR A 120 -32.79 -11.22 0.01
N ASP A 121 -31.93 -12.23 -0.23
CA ASP A 121 -31.71 -13.32 0.72
C ASP A 121 -30.90 -12.87 1.94
N PHE A 122 -30.10 -11.80 1.81
CA PHE A 122 -29.33 -11.20 2.90
C PHE A 122 -29.94 -9.90 3.41
N ILE A 123 -30.44 -9.05 2.49
CA ILE A 123 -31.05 -7.77 2.80
C ILE A 123 -32.47 -7.74 2.25
N PRO A 124 -33.50 -7.78 3.11
CA PRO A 124 -34.89 -7.84 2.64
C PRO A 124 -35.42 -6.48 2.19
N ASP A 125 -36.34 -6.50 1.22
CA ASP A 125 -37.04 -5.30 0.74
C ASP A 125 -37.91 -4.62 1.83
N ASP A 126 -38.38 -5.39 2.79
CA ASP A 126 -39.07 -4.89 3.97
C ASP A 126 -38.13 -4.99 5.18
N PRO A 127 -37.65 -3.87 5.74
CA PRO A 127 -36.74 -3.86 6.88
C PRO A 127 -37.27 -4.61 8.11
N LYS A 128 -38.61 -4.73 8.27
CA LYS A 128 -39.20 -5.51 9.38
C LYS A 128 -38.79 -6.96 9.36
N LYS A 129 -38.58 -7.52 8.16
CA LYS A 129 -38.21 -8.93 7.98
C LYS A 129 -36.86 -9.25 8.60
N LEU A 130 -35.96 -8.28 8.75
CA LEU A 130 -34.67 -8.48 9.40
C LEU A 130 -34.83 -8.98 10.85
N PHE A 131 -35.88 -8.53 11.55
CA PHE A 131 -36.15 -8.90 12.94
C PHE A 131 -37.08 -10.11 13.09
N THR A 132 -37.90 -10.41 12.08
CA THR A 132 -38.90 -11.49 12.17
C THR A 132 -38.48 -12.78 11.46
N ASN A 133 -37.56 -12.72 10.49
CA ASN A 133 -37.18 -13.87 9.68
C ASN A 133 -35.82 -14.44 10.13
N THR A 134 -35.86 -15.53 10.89
CA THR A 134 -34.66 -16.22 11.38
C THR A 134 -33.76 -16.74 10.26
N SER A 135 -34.31 -17.08 9.09
CA SER A 135 -33.51 -17.55 7.95
C SER A 135 -32.52 -16.49 7.47
N LEU A 136 -32.85 -15.20 7.55
CA LEU A 136 -31.92 -14.12 7.18
C LEU A 136 -30.68 -14.10 8.10
N GLN A 137 -30.88 -14.32 9.39
CA GLN A 137 -29.78 -14.39 10.36
C GLN A 137 -28.87 -15.59 10.07
N GLU A 138 -29.45 -16.75 9.75
CA GLU A 138 -28.70 -17.93 9.34
C GLU A 138 -27.87 -17.68 8.07
N GLN A 139 -28.41 -16.94 7.11
CA GLN A 139 -27.68 -16.57 5.90
C GLN A 139 -26.51 -15.64 6.18
N TRP A 140 -26.69 -14.60 7.00
CA TRP A 140 -25.57 -13.76 7.44
C TRP A 140 -24.50 -14.56 8.18
N LEU A 141 -24.90 -15.51 9.03
CA LEU A 141 -23.96 -16.41 9.70
C LEU A 141 -23.27 -17.37 8.72
N SER A 142 -23.89 -17.70 7.58
CA SER A 142 -23.30 -18.61 6.59
C SER A 142 -22.11 -18.02 5.83
N ILE A 143 -22.01 -16.69 5.75
CA ILE A 143 -20.91 -15.99 5.06
C ILE A 143 -19.77 -15.59 6.01
N VAL A 144 -19.91 -15.84 7.31
CA VAL A 144 -18.88 -15.60 8.32
C VAL A 144 -18.33 -16.95 8.78
N PRO A 145 -17.00 -17.16 8.80
CA PRO A 145 -16.43 -18.42 9.28
C PRO A 145 -16.74 -18.65 10.76
N LYS A 146 -16.78 -19.92 11.15
CA LYS A 146 -16.88 -20.31 12.57
C LYS A 146 -15.76 -19.64 13.37
N GLY A 147 -16.11 -19.06 14.52
CA GLY A 147 -15.18 -18.25 15.31
C GLY A 147 -15.12 -16.78 14.89
N LEU A 148 -16.04 -16.31 14.05
CA LEU A 148 -16.25 -14.89 13.69
C LEU A 148 -15.05 -14.21 13.00
N GLY A 149 -14.09 -15.00 12.50
CA GLY A 149 -12.86 -14.47 11.94
C GLY A 149 -11.77 -14.13 12.96
N TYR A 150 -11.94 -14.52 14.23
CA TYR A 150 -10.86 -14.44 15.21
C TYR A 150 -9.83 -15.56 14.99
N LEU A 151 -8.58 -15.18 14.76
CA LEU A 151 -7.49 -16.08 14.41
C LEU A 151 -6.42 -16.09 15.50
N VAL A 152 -5.95 -17.28 15.84
CA VAL A 152 -4.86 -17.48 16.80
C VAL A 152 -3.54 -17.56 16.05
N ILE A 153 -2.57 -16.72 16.42
CA ILE A 153 -1.19 -16.81 15.93
C ILE A 153 -0.35 -17.58 16.95
N LYS A 154 0.19 -18.72 16.51
CA LYS A 154 0.96 -19.63 17.39
C LYS A 154 2.36 -19.10 17.70
N ASP A 155 3.03 -18.49 16.71
CA ASP A 155 4.36 -17.92 16.85
C ASP A 155 4.39 -16.45 16.38
N PRO A 156 3.98 -15.50 17.24
CA PRO A 156 3.95 -14.09 16.88
C PRO A 156 5.31 -13.52 16.48
N LYS A 157 6.41 -14.13 16.96
CA LYS A 157 7.78 -13.66 16.65
C LYS A 157 8.21 -13.98 15.22
N ALA A 158 7.51 -14.90 14.54
CA ALA A 158 7.77 -15.24 13.15
C ALA A 158 7.13 -14.26 12.15
N HIS A 159 6.32 -13.31 12.62
CA HIS A 159 5.57 -12.37 11.78
C HIS A 159 5.96 -10.93 12.12
N ASP A 160 6.26 -10.14 11.08
CA ASP A 160 6.51 -8.71 11.23
C ASP A 160 5.22 -7.90 11.08
N ASN A 161 5.21 -6.68 11.61
CA ASN A 161 4.08 -5.74 11.48
C ASN A 161 2.75 -6.26 12.04
N LEU A 162 2.79 -7.20 12.99
CA LEU A 162 1.59 -7.58 13.72
C LEU A 162 1.01 -6.37 14.48
N PRO A 163 -0.32 -6.18 14.47
CA PRO A 163 -0.98 -5.21 15.33
C PRO A 163 -0.90 -5.64 16.81
N VAL A 164 -1.49 -4.85 17.71
CA VAL A 164 -1.50 -5.19 19.14
C VAL A 164 -2.56 -6.26 19.38
N PRO A 165 -2.23 -7.42 19.97
CA PRO A 165 -3.20 -8.50 20.12
C PRO A 165 -4.35 -8.14 21.06
N LEU A 166 -5.48 -8.81 20.86
CA LEU A 166 -6.68 -8.64 21.67
C LEU A 166 -6.46 -9.17 23.10
N PRO A 167 -6.50 -8.31 24.12
CA PRO A 167 -6.13 -8.68 25.49
C PRO A 167 -7.09 -9.68 26.14
N GLU A 168 -8.37 -9.68 25.74
CA GLU A 168 -9.42 -10.56 26.27
C GLU A 168 -9.19 -12.05 25.98
N PHE A 169 -8.30 -12.37 25.03
CA PHE A 169 -7.97 -13.75 24.67
C PHE A 169 -6.65 -14.25 25.29
N ALA A 170 -5.99 -13.44 26.11
CA ALA A 170 -4.75 -13.82 26.79
C ALA A 170 -4.92 -15.15 27.58
N PRO A 171 -3.92 -16.04 27.58
CA PRO A 171 -2.55 -15.86 27.06
C PRO A 171 -2.38 -16.17 25.56
N ARG A 172 -3.46 -16.41 24.80
CA ARG A 172 -3.37 -16.63 23.36
C ARG A 172 -3.21 -15.29 22.63
N THR A 173 -2.40 -15.28 21.58
CA THR A 173 -2.29 -14.13 20.68
C THR A 173 -3.39 -14.24 19.63
N VAL A 174 -4.41 -13.41 19.76
CA VAL A 174 -5.60 -13.42 18.90
C VAL A 174 -5.80 -12.07 18.24
N PHE A 175 -6.21 -12.12 16.98
CA PHE A 175 -6.56 -10.98 16.13
C PHE A 175 -7.88 -11.27 15.43
N THR A 176 -8.56 -10.25 14.94
CA THR A 176 -9.65 -10.41 13.96
C THR A 176 -9.11 -10.14 12.54
N THR A 177 -9.91 -10.45 11.53
CA THR A 177 -9.61 -10.10 10.13
C THR A 177 -10.51 -8.99 9.62
N SER A 178 -9.97 -8.13 8.76
CA SER A 178 -10.69 -6.98 8.23
C SER A 178 -11.97 -7.34 7.50
N MET A 179 -12.00 -8.38 6.66
CA MET A 179 -13.21 -8.80 5.94
C MET A 179 -14.36 -9.16 6.90
N THR A 180 -14.08 -9.95 7.94
CA THR A 180 -15.12 -10.36 8.90
C THR A 180 -15.56 -9.20 9.79
N HIS A 181 -14.65 -8.29 10.15
CA HIS A 181 -15.00 -7.09 10.88
C HIS A 181 -15.84 -6.12 10.02
N GLN A 182 -15.50 -5.93 8.74
CA GLN A 182 -16.30 -5.15 7.79
C GLN A 182 -17.71 -5.71 7.62
N LEU A 183 -17.87 -7.04 7.51
CA LEU A 183 -19.20 -7.67 7.47
C LEU A 183 -19.99 -7.46 8.77
N HIS A 184 -19.33 -7.58 9.93
CA HIS A 184 -19.95 -7.30 11.23
C HIS A 184 -20.47 -5.86 11.32
N CYS A 185 -19.63 -4.89 10.95
CA CYS A 185 -20.01 -3.48 10.92
C CYS A 185 -21.15 -3.22 9.92
N LEU A 186 -21.11 -3.81 8.73
CA LEU A 186 -22.17 -3.67 7.73
C LEU A 186 -23.51 -4.20 8.27
N TYR A 187 -23.51 -5.36 8.93
CA TYR A 187 -24.72 -5.90 9.56
C TYR A 187 -25.23 -5.02 10.70
N ALA A 188 -24.34 -4.50 11.56
CA ALA A 188 -24.74 -3.61 12.66
C ALA A 188 -25.35 -2.29 12.16
N ILE A 189 -24.82 -1.73 11.08
CA ILE A 189 -25.38 -0.54 10.42
C ILE A 189 -26.75 -0.87 9.80
N LEU A 190 -26.88 -2.01 9.12
CA LEU A 190 -28.15 -2.48 8.55
C LEU A 190 -29.21 -2.69 9.63
N GLU A 191 -28.86 -3.31 10.76
CA GLU A 191 -29.76 -3.52 11.90
C GLU A 191 -30.24 -2.18 12.49
N SER A 192 -29.32 -1.23 12.67
CA SER A 192 -29.64 0.12 13.15
C SER A 192 -30.58 0.85 12.18
N TYR A 193 -30.27 0.80 10.88
CA TYR A 193 -31.12 1.38 9.84
C TYR A 193 -32.53 0.76 9.84
N ALA A 194 -32.62 -0.58 9.88
CA ALA A 194 -33.90 -1.27 9.91
C ALA A 194 -34.71 -0.88 11.16
N GLY A 195 -34.07 -0.77 12.32
CA GLY A 195 -34.74 -0.30 13.55
C GLY A 195 -35.35 1.10 13.41
N LEU A 196 -34.62 2.03 12.78
CA LEU A 196 -35.12 3.39 12.50
C LEU A 196 -36.28 3.39 11.48
N ALA A 197 -36.15 2.59 10.43
CA ALA A 197 -37.17 2.46 9.39
C ALA A 197 -38.50 1.90 9.94
N VAL A 198 -38.41 0.88 10.81
CA VAL A 198 -39.59 0.24 11.41
C VAL A 198 -40.30 1.13 12.42
N ASN A 199 -39.56 1.95 13.18
CA ASN A 199 -40.12 2.82 14.22
C ASN A 199 -40.75 4.12 13.69
N GLY A 200 -40.85 4.28 12.37
CA GLY A 200 -41.55 5.42 11.75
C GLY A 200 -40.71 6.71 11.69
N SER A 201 -39.41 6.66 12.00
CA SER A 201 -38.47 7.77 11.80
C SER A 201 -38.07 7.96 10.33
N ALA A 202 -38.65 7.17 9.42
CA ALA A 202 -38.33 7.05 8.00
C ALA A 202 -38.77 8.25 7.12
N ASN A 203 -38.95 9.44 7.70
CA ASN A 203 -38.85 10.70 6.94
C ASN A 203 -37.36 11.07 6.71
N VAL A 204 -36.47 10.08 6.71
CA VAL A 204 -35.10 10.23 6.23
C VAL A 204 -35.25 10.36 4.72
N ASP A 205 -35.09 11.58 4.21
CA ASP A 205 -35.02 11.86 2.78
C ASP A 205 -33.92 10.96 2.19
N MET A 206 -34.35 9.89 1.54
CA MET A 206 -33.48 8.91 0.91
C MET A 206 -33.03 9.38 -0.48
N HIS A 207 -33.37 10.63 -0.86
CA HIS A 207 -33.40 11.12 -2.25
C HIS A 207 -32.50 12.33 -2.52
N SER A 208 -31.47 12.60 -1.72
CA SER A 208 -30.66 13.81 -1.97
C SER A 208 -30.04 13.90 -3.37
N HIS A 209 -29.96 12.79 -4.13
CA HIS A 209 -29.36 12.75 -5.48
C HIS A 209 -30.17 12.00 -6.56
N ILE A 210 -31.41 11.56 -6.29
CA ILE A 210 -32.25 10.92 -7.32
C ILE A 210 -33.15 11.99 -7.95
N PRO A 211 -33.21 12.13 -9.28
CA PRO A 211 -34.07 13.12 -9.93
C PRO A 211 -35.54 12.97 -9.49
N GLU A 212 -36.17 14.10 -9.15
CA GLU A 212 -37.57 14.16 -8.76
C GLU A 212 -38.47 13.52 -9.82
N GLY A 213 -39.41 12.65 -9.40
CA GLY A 213 -40.29 11.91 -10.31
C GLY A 213 -39.72 10.60 -10.87
N THR A 214 -38.54 10.15 -10.42
CA THR A 214 -38.01 8.82 -10.78
C THR A 214 -38.86 7.73 -10.11
N GLU A 215 -39.48 6.85 -10.92
CA GLU A 215 -40.26 5.72 -10.40
C GLU A 215 -39.41 4.84 -9.47
N GLY A 216 -39.94 4.55 -8.27
CA GLY A 216 -39.25 3.77 -7.25
C GLY A 216 -38.30 4.58 -6.38
N ALA A 217 -37.98 5.85 -6.70
CA ALA A 217 -37.08 6.68 -5.90
C ALA A 217 -37.45 6.66 -4.42
N GLU A 218 -38.74 6.77 -4.11
CA GLU A 218 -39.37 6.90 -2.78
C GLU A 218 -39.23 5.68 -1.84
N GLY A 219 -38.64 4.57 -2.29
CA GLY A 219 -38.61 3.31 -1.55
C GLY A 219 -37.31 3.02 -0.78
N PRO A 220 -37.37 2.16 0.27
CA PRO A 220 -36.17 1.68 0.99
C PRO A 220 -35.23 0.81 0.12
N TRP A 221 -35.65 0.48 -1.10
CA TRP A 221 -34.89 -0.33 -2.07
C TRP A 221 -33.48 0.20 -2.31
N HIS A 222 -33.27 1.53 -2.32
CA HIS A 222 -32.00 2.11 -2.70
C HIS A 222 -30.91 1.77 -1.67
N LEU A 223 -31.21 1.97 -0.38
CA LEU A 223 -30.29 1.57 0.68
C LEU A 223 -30.12 0.06 0.75
N GLN A 224 -31.19 -0.71 0.54
CA GLN A 224 -31.11 -2.17 0.53
C GLN A 224 -30.16 -2.66 -0.56
N HIS A 225 -30.27 -2.10 -1.77
CA HIS A 225 -29.35 -2.34 -2.87
C HIS A 225 -27.91 -1.94 -2.50
N CYS A 226 -27.70 -0.78 -1.87
CA CYS A 226 -26.38 -0.35 -1.41
C CYS A 226 -25.76 -1.31 -0.39
N PHE A 227 -26.53 -1.77 0.60
CA PHE A 227 -26.06 -2.77 1.56
C PHE A 227 -25.68 -4.08 0.87
N GLU A 228 -26.48 -4.54 -0.08
CA GLU A 228 -26.21 -5.77 -0.83
C GLU A 228 -24.97 -5.64 -1.73
N TYR A 229 -24.81 -4.50 -2.40
CA TYR A 229 -23.63 -4.17 -3.17
C TYR A 229 -22.37 -4.15 -2.30
N LEU A 230 -22.41 -3.48 -1.13
CA LEU A 230 -21.28 -3.41 -0.21
C LEU A 230 -20.93 -4.78 0.37
N ARG A 231 -21.92 -5.60 0.73
CA ARG A 231 -21.72 -6.97 1.20
C ARG A 231 -20.95 -7.80 0.17
N GLN A 232 -21.38 -7.75 -1.10
CA GLN A 232 -20.70 -8.45 -2.20
C GLN A 232 -19.30 -7.88 -2.46
N ALA A 233 -19.13 -6.55 -2.38
CA ALA A 233 -17.83 -5.90 -2.53
C ALA A 233 -16.83 -6.32 -1.44
N ILE A 234 -17.25 -6.36 -0.17
CA ILE A 234 -16.42 -6.81 0.96
C ILE A 234 -15.98 -8.27 0.75
N MET A 235 -16.91 -9.15 0.39
CA MET A 235 -16.60 -10.57 0.14
C MET A 235 -15.70 -10.76 -1.08
N CYS A 236 -15.90 -9.97 -2.14
CA CYS A 236 -15.09 -10.03 -3.35
C CYS A 236 -13.67 -9.50 -3.12
N ALA A 237 -13.51 -8.46 -2.30
CA ALA A 237 -12.21 -7.91 -1.94
C ALA A 237 -11.46 -8.87 -1.01
N GLY A 238 -12.15 -9.42 0.00
CA GLY A 238 -11.62 -10.46 0.87
C GLY A 238 -10.44 -9.99 1.73
N ASP A 239 -10.54 -8.82 2.36
CA ASP A 239 -9.44 -8.25 3.17
C ASP A 239 -9.02 -9.14 4.34
N VAL A 240 -7.82 -9.71 4.21
CA VAL A 240 -7.23 -10.60 5.22
C VAL A 240 -6.21 -9.90 6.10
N ALA A 241 -6.13 -8.56 6.07
CA ALA A 241 -5.36 -7.81 7.06
C ALA A 241 -5.80 -8.19 8.48
N LEU A 242 -4.82 -8.33 9.36
CA LEU A 242 -5.04 -8.60 10.78
C LEU A 242 -5.32 -7.29 11.50
N GLU A 243 -6.32 -7.30 12.37
CA GLU A 243 -6.68 -6.15 13.21
C GLU A 243 -6.56 -6.51 14.68
N GLY A 244 -5.99 -5.55 15.44
CA GLY A 244 -5.66 -5.69 16.83
C GLY A 244 -6.68 -5.05 17.76
N THR A 245 -6.25 -4.79 19.00
CA THR A 245 -7.06 -4.12 20.00
C THR A 245 -7.41 -2.70 19.57
N GLN A 246 -8.58 -2.26 20.00
CA GLN A 246 -9.04 -0.89 19.85
C GLN A 246 -8.00 0.12 20.37
N THR A 247 -7.95 1.26 19.69
CA THR A 247 -7.13 2.42 20.02
C THR A 247 -7.96 3.66 20.38
N THR A 248 -9.25 3.65 20.06
CA THR A 248 -10.15 4.82 20.14
C THR A 248 -11.39 4.62 21.00
N PHE A 249 -11.66 3.42 21.52
CA PHE A 249 -12.86 3.16 22.31
C PHE A 249 -12.81 3.81 23.69
N PRO A 250 -13.97 4.12 24.29
CA PRO A 250 -14.03 4.61 25.66
C PRO A 250 -13.45 3.61 26.67
N PRO A 251 -13.00 4.08 27.86
CA PRO A 251 -12.51 3.20 28.91
C PRO A 251 -13.53 2.12 29.28
N GLY A 252 -13.06 0.86 29.38
CA GLY A 252 -13.89 -0.29 29.73
C GLY A 252 -14.48 -1.05 28.53
N PHE A 253 -14.32 -0.54 27.31
CA PHE A 253 -14.69 -1.26 26.09
C PHE A 253 -13.48 -2.00 25.50
N THR A 254 -13.73 -3.23 25.04
CA THR A 254 -12.74 -4.11 24.40
C THR A 254 -13.22 -4.50 23.00
N GLY A 255 -12.29 -4.96 22.17
CA GLY A 255 -12.56 -5.34 20.78
C GLY A 255 -11.53 -4.73 19.85
N SER A 256 -11.82 -4.78 18.55
CA SER A 256 -11.01 -4.13 17.51
C SER A 256 -11.74 -2.94 16.94
N ASP A 257 -11.02 -1.87 16.63
CA ASP A 257 -11.52 -0.73 15.84
C ASP A 257 -10.87 -0.63 14.45
N GLY A 258 -10.01 -1.60 14.10
CA GLY A 258 -9.32 -1.68 12.81
C GLY A 258 -8.21 -0.65 12.59
N TRP A 259 -8.02 0.35 13.46
CA TRP A 259 -7.12 1.48 13.17
C TRP A 259 -5.63 1.14 13.27
N ASP A 260 -5.28 0.11 14.03
CA ASP A 260 -3.90 -0.35 14.17
C ASP A 260 -3.46 -1.30 13.03
N ALA A 261 -4.42 -1.78 12.22
CA ALA A 261 -4.19 -2.66 11.10
C ALA A 261 -3.41 -1.99 9.98
N LYS A 262 -2.69 -2.81 9.20
CA LYS A 262 -1.96 -2.37 8.01
C LYS A 262 -2.57 -3.01 6.77
N HIS A 263 -3.23 -2.19 5.96
CA HIS A 263 -3.84 -2.62 4.71
C HIS A 263 -2.90 -2.40 3.52
N VAL A 264 -3.00 -3.30 2.55
CA VAL A 264 -2.35 -3.14 1.25
C VAL A 264 -3.37 -2.60 0.25
N CYS A 265 -3.32 -1.29 -0.02
CA CYS A 265 -4.29 -0.63 -0.90
C CYS A 265 -3.69 -0.34 -2.28
N LYS A 266 -4.57 -0.14 -3.27
CA LYS A 266 -4.19 0.61 -4.47
C LYS A 266 -3.82 2.03 -4.04
N ASP A 267 -2.87 2.65 -4.74
CA ASP A 267 -2.59 4.07 -4.55
C ASP A 267 -3.83 4.89 -4.92
N TYR A 268 -4.51 5.41 -3.90
CA TYR A 268 -5.77 6.12 -4.05
C TYR A 268 -5.63 7.37 -4.92
N LYS A 269 -4.47 8.05 -4.88
CA LYS A 269 -4.21 9.22 -5.72
C LYS A 269 -4.20 8.83 -7.19
N GLN A 270 -3.53 7.73 -7.53
CA GLN A 270 -3.49 7.24 -8.91
C GLN A 270 -4.88 6.79 -9.39
N VAL A 271 -5.64 6.10 -8.52
CA VAL A 271 -7.03 5.73 -8.82
C VAL A 271 -7.88 6.98 -9.06
N TYR A 272 -7.79 7.96 -8.17
CA TYR A 272 -8.52 9.22 -8.27
C TYR A 272 -8.20 9.98 -9.55
N GLU A 273 -6.92 10.23 -9.85
CA GLU A 273 -6.49 10.94 -11.05
C GLU A 273 -6.94 10.21 -12.34
N TYR A 274 -6.89 8.88 -12.34
CA TYR A 274 -7.37 8.08 -13.46
C TYR A 274 -8.89 8.25 -13.66
N LEU A 275 -9.69 8.15 -12.59
CA LEU A 275 -11.14 8.29 -12.69
C LEU A 275 -11.53 9.70 -13.08
N ASP A 276 -10.91 10.72 -12.47
CA ASP A 276 -11.18 12.12 -12.79
C ASP A 276 -10.90 12.41 -14.28
N LYS A 277 -9.75 11.97 -14.80
CA LYS A 277 -9.40 12.14 -16.22
C LYS A 277 -10.39 11.49 -17.19
N ASN A 278 -11.05 10.40 -16.78
CA ASN A 278 -11.94 9.60 -17.62
C ASN A 278 -13.43 9.74 -17.24
N ARG A 279 -13.78 10.76 -16.45
CA ARG A 279 -15.16 11.00 -16.01
C ARG A 279 -16.08 11.32 -17.19
N ALA A 280 -17.34 10.90 -17.08
CA ALA A 280 -18.37 11.17 -18.09
C ALA A 280 -19.09 12.51 -17.87
N LEU A 281 -19.12 12.99 -16.62
CA LEU A 281 -19.84 14.19 -16.16
C LEU A 281 -18.97 14.96 -15.15
N ASP A 282 -19.25 16.26 -14.99
CA ASP A 282 -18.60 17.15 -14.01
C ASP A 282 -19.47 17.38 -12.74
N ASP A 283 -20.50 16.55 -12.55
CA ASP A 283 -21.42 16.64 -11.41
C ASP A 283 -20.74 16.26 -10.09
N HIS A 284 -21.26 16.79 -8.98
CA HIS A 284 -20.75 16.55 -7.64
C HIS A 284 -21.79 15.80 -6.80
N TRP A 285 -21.33 14.91 -5.92
CA TRP A 285 -22.21 14.10 -5.08
C TRP A 285 -22.82 14.85 -3.90
N ILE A 286 -22.26 15.99 -3.46
CA ILE A 286 -22.76 16.84 -2.35
C ILE A 286 -22.42 18.30 -2.67
#